data_AF-K6GQF8-F1
#
_entry.id   AF-K6GQF8-F1
#
_cell.length_a   1.000
_cell.length_b   1.000
_cell.length_c   1.000
_cell.angle_alpha   90.00
_cell.angle_beta   90.00
_cell.angle_gamma   90.00
#
_symmetry.space_group_name_H-M   'P 1'
#
loop_
_entity.id
_entity.type
_entity.pdbx_description
1 polymer ?
#
loop_
_entity_poly.entity_id
_entity_poly.type
_entity_poly.pdbx_seq_one_letter_code
_entity_poly.pdbx_strand_id
1 'polypeptide(L)'
;MRRAVAFLVFMILALGLSGVYALADAPRLVCLVAAVSGQASLSPADGPKKPLELFTRLREGERLELARGAEVQLAFLQLGQRETWTGPATVLIAAAGGQSPNASTPPVVDKLPGKPKPVSGEASSILSQAGEQATAQVKTREVALPEDKPLSDEERAQLADFEGQVAEMRKTAAPGDVTPDIALLEELTRLGQRRKALEEVRRLREAYPDNAALAAFEE
;
A
#
# COMPACT_ATOMS: atom_id res chain seq x y z
N MET A 1 37.07 60.93 17.13
CA MET A 1 36.39 60.48 15.89
C MET A 1 36.11 58.99 16.03
N ARG A 2 34.98 58.66 16.67
CA ARG A 2 34.58 57.33 17.16
C ARG A 2 33.23 56.97 16.54
N ARG A 3 33.15 56.90 15.22
CA ARG A 3 31.92 56.59 14.47
C ARG A 3 32.27 56.02 13.09
N ALA A 4 33.00 54.91 13.03
CA ALA A 4 33.32 54.27 11.74
C ALA A 4 33.62 52.76 11.80
N VAL A 5 33.54 52.11 12.96
CA VAL A 5 33.89 50.67 13.09
C VAL A 5 32.70 49.80 13.50
N ALA A 6 31.54 50.40 13.78
CA ALA A 6 30.35 49.70 14.27
C ALA A 6 29.36 49.28 13.17
N PHE A 7 29.76 49.28 11.90
CA PHE A 7 28.88 48.89 10.77
C PHE A 7 29.31 47.61 10.04
N LEU A 8 30.46 47.01 10.39
CA LEU A 8 30.97 45.81 9.71
C LEU A 8 30.56 44.48 10.39
N VAL A 9 29.96 44.51 11.58
CA VAL A 9 29.65 43.30 12.37
C VAL A 9 28.17 42.91 12.30
N PHE A 10 27.29 43.79 11.80
CA PHE A 10 25.86 43.48 11.68
C PHE A 10 25.46 42.91 10.31
N MET A 11 26.39 42.89 9.34
CA MET A 11 26.16 42.38 7.98
C MET A 11 26.75 40.96 7.77
N ILE A 12 26.97 40.21 8.86
CA ILE A 12 27.30 38.77 8.84
C ILE A 12 26.37 38.02 9.80
N LEU A 13 25.14 38.52 9.99
CA LEU A 13 24.07 37.84 10.72
C LEU A 13 22.82 37.64 9.84
N ALA A 14 23.02 37.62 8.52
CA ALA A 14 21.98 37.41 7.51
C ALA A 14 22.30 36.24 6.55
N LEU A 15 23.30 35.42 6.87
CA LEU A 15 23.62 34.18 6.16
C LEU A 15 23.67 33.04 7.18
N GLY A 16 22.62 32.21 7.25
CA GLY A 16 22.63 31.06 8.14
C GLY A 16 21.30 30.32 8.27
N LEU A 17 20.19 30.88 7.80
CA LEU A 17 18.93 30.17 7.62
C LEU A 17 18.76 29.74 6.17
N SER A 18 19.79 29.12 5.58
CA SER A 18 19.58 28.15 4.52
C SER A 18 18.88 26.96 5.16
N GLY A 19 17.54 27.05 5.20
CA GLY A 19 16.68 25.93 5.49
C GLY A 19 17.05 24.80 4.56
N VAL A 20 17.73 23.80 5.11
CA VAL A 20 17.67 22.45 4.57
C VAL A 20 16.22 22.03 4.79
N TYR A 21 15.37 22.37 3.83
CA TYR A 21 14.17 21.58 3.62
C TYR A 21 14.72 20.19 3.27
N ALA A 22 14.85 19.34 4.28
CA ALA A 22 14.84 17.92 4.04
C ALA A 22 13.56 17.72 3.24
N LEU A 23 13.71 17.41 1.94
CA LEU A 23 12.65 16.76 1.19
C LEU A 23 12.37 15.50 2.01
N ALA A 24 11.36 15.57 2.88
CA ALA A 24 10.89 14.41 3.58
C ALA A 24 10.42 13.46 2.48
N ASP A 25 11.14 12.35 2.29
CA ASP A 25 10.69 11.28 1.41
C ASP A 25 9.24 10.97 1.79
N ALA A 26 8.36 11.02 0.80
CA ALA A 26 6.95 10.75 1.03
C ALA A 26 6.83 9.36 1.69
N PRO A 27 6.04 9.19 2.76
CA PRO A 27 5.96 7.93 3.48
C PRO A 27 5.66 6.76 2.53
N ARG A 28 6.52 5.75 2.56
CA ARG A 28 6.50 4.60 1.65
C ARG A 28 5.19 3.81 1.80
N LEU A 29 4.57 3.43 0.69
CA LEU A 29 3.48 2.45 0.69
C LEU A 29 4.03 1.05 0.96
N VAL A 30 3.51 0.38 1.99
CA VAL A 30 4.06 -0.90 2.48
C VAL A 30 3.01 -2.01 2.64
N CYS A 31 1.72 -1.66 2.69
CA CYS A 31 0.66 -2.61 3.04
C CYS A 31 -0.67 -2.28 2.35
N LEU A 32 -1.48 -3.32 2.12
CA LEU A 32 -2.89 -3.21 1.74
C LEU A 32 -3.78 -3.85 2.82
N VAL A 33 -4.96 -3.29 3.06
CA VAL A 33 -5.98 -3.90 3.92
C VAL A 33 -6.71 -4.99 3.15
N ALA A 34 -6.58 -6.25 3.58
CA ALA A 34 -7.14 -7.42 2.92
C ALA A 34 -8.49 -7.88 3.50
N ALA A 35 -8.76 -7.57 4.76
CA ALA A 35 -10.07 -7.81 5.38
C ALA A 35 -10.26 -6.86 6.57
N VAL A 36 -11.51 -6.47 6.82
CA VAL A 36 -11.90 -5.72 8.03
C VAL A 36 -13.20 -6.31 8.56
N SER A 37 -13.20 -6.67 9.84
CA SER A 37 -14.39 -7.08 10.59
C SER A 37 -14.48 -6.28 11.88
N GLY A 38 -15.68 -5.79 12.23
CA GLY A 38 -15.88 -4.92 13.37
C GLY A 38 -15.36 -3.49 13.16
N GLN A 39 -15.22 -2.74 14.25
CA GLN A 39 -14.88 -1.31 14.19
C GLN A 39 -13.36 -1.10 14.19
N ALA A 40 -12.84 -0.67 13.05
CA ALA A 40 -11.45 -0.27 12.86
C ALA A 40 -11.36 1.12 12.23
N SER A 41 -10.28 1.84 12.53
CA SER A 41 -10.06 3.20 12.03
C SER A 41 -8.60 3.44 11.70
N LEU A 42 -8.37 4.27 10.69
CA LEU A 42 -7.05 4.72 10.24
C LEU A 42 -6.83 6.17 10.71
N SER A 43 -5.70 6.38 11.36
CA SER A 43 -5.11 7.69 11.62
C SER A 43 -4.00 7.90 10.59
N PRO A 44 -4.29 8.56 9.46
CA PRO A 44 -3.30 8.84 8.42
C PRO A 44 -2.21 9.79 8.94
N ALA A 45 -1.07 9.84 8.26
CA ALA A 45 0.01 10.76 8.61
C ALA A 45 -0.44 12.23 8.55
N ASP A 46 -1.20 12.56 7.50
CA ASP A 46 -1.70 13.91 7.21
C ASP A 46 -3.21 13.89 7.03
N GLY A 47 -3.97 14.00 8.13
CA GLY A 47 -5.42 14.14 8.05
C GLY A 47 -6.19 13.67 9.27
N PRO A 48 -7.53 13.85 9.25
CA PRO A 48 -8.38 13.36 10.32
C PRO A 48 -8.45 11.83 10.30
N LYS A 49 -8.69 11.27 11.48
CA LYS A 49 -9.02 9.85 11.65
C LYS A 49 -10.27 9.50 10.85
N LYS A 50 -10.23 8.38 10.14
CA LYS A 50 -11.34 7.89 9.30
C LYS A 50 -11.59 6.39 9.52
N PRO A 51 -12.77 5.86 9.18
CA PRO A 51 -13.00 4.42 9.15
C PRO A 51 -11.96 3.70 8.29
N LEU A 52 -11.55 2.51 8.72
CA LEU A 52 -10.67 1.66 7.92
C LEU A 52 -11.53 0.90 6.92
N GLU A 53 -11.18 1.02 5.64
CA GLU A 53 -11.88 0.31 4.56
C GLU A 53 -11.01 -0.80 3.98
N LEU A 54 -11.68 -1.85 3.50
CA LEU A 54 -11.07 -2.89 2.67
C LEU A 54 -10.28 -2.26 1.53
N PHE A 55 -9.16 -2.84 1.16
CA PHE A 55 -8.29 -2.39 0.07
C PHE A 55 -7.60 -1.03 0.28
N THR A 56 -7.72 -0.43 1.47
CA THR A 56 -6.98 0.78 1.81
C THR A 56 -5.47 0.51 1.70
N ARG A 57 -4.77 1.38 0.97
CA ARG A 57 -3.30 1.40 0.87
C ARG A 57 -2.73 2.13 2.07
N LEU A 58 -1.85 1.46 2.80
CA LEU A 58 -1.25 1.97 4.04
C LEU A 58 0.22 2.33 3.84
N ARG A 59 0.59 3.47 4.40
CA ARG A 59 1.96 4.00 4.41
C ARG A 59 2.65 3.69 5.72
N GLU A 60 3.96 3.60 5.67
CA GLU A 60 4.80 3.56 6.86
C GLU A 60 4.53 4.79 7.76
N GLY A 61 4.40 4.55 9.05
CA GLY A 61 4.09 5.57 10.06
C GLY A 61 2.60 5.78 10.33
N GLU A 62 1.70 5.25 9.49
CA GLU A 62 0.27 5.30 9.74
C GLU A 62 -0.15 4.40 10.91
N ARG A 63 -1.27 4.74 11.57
CA ARG A 63 -1.75 3.99 12.73
C ARG A 63 -3.17 3.50 12.53
N LEU A 64 -3.40 2.24 12.88
CA LEU A 64 -4.73 1.65 12.96
C LEU A 64 -5.16 1.57 14.41
N GLU A 65 -6.42 1.87 14.68
CA GLU A 65 -7.06 1.61 15.97
C GLU A 65 -8.18 0.59 15.78
N LEU A 66 -8.04 -0.54 16.47
CA LEU A 66 -8.97 -1.65 16.46
C LEU A 66 -9.76 -1.65 17.75
N ALA A 67 -11.09 -1.61 17.67
CA ALA A 67 -11.96 -1.77 18.82
C ALA A 67 -11.92 -3.23 19.34
N ARG A 68 -12.50 -3.45 20.52
CA ARG A 68 -12.63 -4.82 21.05
C ARG A 68 -13.43 -5.70 20.09
N GLY A 69 -12.87 -6.86 19.75
CA GLY A 69 -13.49 -7.82 18.85
C GLY A 69 -13.42 -7.44 17.37
N ALA A 70 -12.75 -6.34 17.01
CA ALA A 70 -12.43 -6.05 15.63
C ALA A 70 -11.27 -6.95 15.16
N GLU A 71 -11.29 -7.32 13.89
CA GLU A 71 -10.24 -8.07 13.22
C GLU A 71 -9.86 -7.36 11.92
N VAL A 72 -8.56 -7.25 11.65
CA VAL A 72 -8.05 -6.70 10.40
C VAL A 72 -6.97 -7.62 9.86
N GLN A 73 -7.04 -7.90 8.56
CA GLN A 73 -6.00 -8.61 7.83
C GLN A 73 -5.23 -7.62 6.96
N LEU A 74 -3.91 -7.65 7.08
CA LEU A 74 -2.97 -6.73 6.44
C LEU A 74 -2.04 -7.52 5.52
N ALA A 75 -2.04 -7.19 4.23
CA ALA A 75 -1.16 -7.81 3.24
C ALA A 75 0.12 -6.97 3.06
N PHE A 76 1.23 -7.45 3.59
CA PHE A 76 2.56 -6.88 3.42
C PHE A 76 3.27 -7.54 2.24
N LEU A 77 3.00 -7.04 1.03
CA LEU A 77 3.41 -7.67 -0.22
C LEU A 77 4.94 -7.75 -0.40
N GLN A 78 5.65 -6.76 0.10
CA GLN A 78 7.12 -6.76 0.09
C GLN A 78 7.69 -7.86 1.01
N LEU A 79 6.96 -8.23 2.06
CA LEU A 79 7.35 -9.31 2.97
C LEU A 79 6.80 -10.67 2.51
N GLY A 80 5.91 -10.69 1.50
CA GLY A 80 5.20 -11.90 1.09
C GLY A 80 4.40 -12.53 2.22
N GLN A 81 3.82 -11.71 3.11
CA GLN A 81 3.08 -12.19 4.26
C GLN A 81 1.78 -11.42 4.49
N ARG A 82 0.85 -12.08 5.16
CA ARG A 82 -0.37 -11.50 5.72
C ARG A 82 -0.28 -11.52 7.23
N GLU A 83 -0.66 -10.42 7.86
CA GLU A 83 -0.81 -10.33 9.31
C GLU A 83 -2.28 -10.18 9.67
N THR A 84 -2.78 -11.01 10.59
CA THR A 84 -4.12 -10.89 11.16
C THR A 84 -4.02 -10.32 12.57
N TRP A 85 -4.64 -9.17 12.78
CA TRP A 85 -4.66 -8.43 14.03
C TRP A 85 -6.05 -8.46 14.65
N THR A 86 -6.12 -8.70 15.97
CA THR A 86 -7.38 -8.68 16.72
C THR A 86 -7.34 -7.58 17.79
N GLY A 87 -8.42 -6.79 17.87
CA GLY A 87 -8.55 -5.71 18.82
C GLY A 87 -9.07 -6.14 20.20
N PRO A 88 -8.83 -5.33 21.25
CA PRO A 88 -8.38 -3.95 21.17
C PRO A 88 -6.87 -3.83 20.92
N ALA A 89 -6.47 -3.04 19.92
CA ALA A 89 -5.07 -2.83 19.57
C ALA A 89 -4.87 -1.51 18.82
N THR A 90 -3.68 -0.92 18.97
CA THR A 90 -3.18 0.17 18.14
C THR A 90 -2.02 -0.38 17.32
N VAL A 91 -2.18 -0.47 16.00
CA VAL A 91 -1.17 -1.04 15.10
C VAL A 91 -0.48 0.09 14.36
N LEU A 92 0.82 0.27 14.59
CA LEU A 92 1.71 1.12 13.80
C LEU A 92 2.18 0.35 12.57
N ILE A 93 2.01 0.93 11.39
CA ILE A 93 2.44 0.34 10.13
C ILE A 93 3.92 0.67 9.90
N ALA A 94 4.75 -0.35 9.72
CA ALA A 94 6.17 -0.21 9.40
C ALA A 94 6.56 -1.09 8.21
N ALA A 95 7.71 -0.80 7.58
CA ALA A 95 8.20 -1.61 6.45
C ALA A 95 8.49 -3.08 6.84
N ALA A 96 8.77 -3.35 8.11
CA ALA A 96 9.04 -4.69 8.64
C ALA A 96 7.78 -5.44 9.13
N GLY A 97 6.58 -4.88 8.93
CA GLY A 97 5.32 -5.43 9.42
C GLY A 97 4.60 -4.49 10.38
N GLY A 98 3.47 -4.93 10.91
CA GLY A 98 2.72 -4.20 11.93
C GLY A 98 3.40 -4.29 13.30
N GLN A 99 3.35 -3.20 14.06
CA GLN A 99 3.84 -3.15 15.44
C GLN A 99 2.74 -2.64 16.35
N SER A 100 2.53 -3.26 17.51
CA SER A 100 1.54 -2.78 18.47
C SER A 100 2.11 -2.75 19.89
N PRO A 101 2.06 -1.59 20.57
CA PRO A 101 2.49 -1.50 21.97
C PRO A 101 1.44 -2.02 22.96
N ASN A 102 0.19 -2.18 22.52
CA ASN A 102 -0.97 -2.45 23.39
C ASN A 102 -1.82 -3.65 22.94
N ALA A 103 -1.42 -4.38 21.89
CA ALA A 103 -2.11 -5.62 21.52
C ALA A 103 -1.92 -6.68 22.62
N SER A 104 -3.01 -7.38 22.96
CA SER A 104 -2.98 -8.48 23.94
C SER A 104 -2.29 -9.74 23.40
N THR A 105 -2.26 -9.90 22.08
CA THR A 105 -1.65 -11.03 21.38
C THR A 105 -0.88 -10.52 20.16
N PRO A 106 0.25 -11.14 19.80
CA PRO A 106 0.91 -10.90 18.51
C PRO A 106 -0.04 -11.21 17.35
N PRO A 107 0.20 -10.64 16.15
CA PRO A 107 -0.57 -11.00 14.98
C PRO A 107 -0.34 -12.44 14.58
N VAL A 108 -1.33 -13.07 13.97
CA VAL A 108 -1.14 -14.34 13.25
C VAL A 108 -0.54 -14.00 11.89
N VAL A 109 0.61 -14.60 11.58
CA VAL A 109 1.36 -14.31 10.34
C VAL A 109 1.32 -15.52 9.41
N ASP A 110 0.72 -15.33 8.22
CA ASP A 110 0.66 -16.33 7.15
C ASP A 110 1.51 -15.89 5.96
N LYS A 111 2.08 -16.86 5.23
CA LYS A 111 2.77 -16.56 3.97
C LYS A 111 1.77 -16.35 2.85
N LEU A 112 1.99 -15.31 2.05
CA LEU A 112 1.29 -15.13 0.79
C LEU A 112 1.96 -15.98 -0.29
N PRO A 113 1.19 -16.45 -1.29
CA PRO A 113 1.77 -17.11 -2.44
C PRO A 113 2.64 -16.10 -3.21
N GLY A 114 3.65 -16.63 -3.91
CA GLY A 114 4.55 -15.82 -4.74
C GLY A 114 5.93 -15.63 -4.14
N LYS A 115 6.80 -14.98 -4.91
CA LYS A 115 8.19 -14.71 -4.51
C LYS A 115 8.24 -13.37 -3.78
N PRO A 116 8.60 -13.33 -2.48
CA PRO A 116 8.76 -12.06 -1.79
C PRO A 116 9.85 -11.24 -2.49
N LYS A 117 9.59 -9.94 -2.64
CA LYS A 117 10.55 -9.02 -3.23
C LYS A 117 11.49 -8.50 -2.14
N PRO A 118 12.82 -8.43 -2.36
CA PRO A 118 13.71 -7.89 -1.35
C PRO A 118 13.31 -6.45 -1.00
N VAL A 119 13.26 -6.15 0.31
CA VAL A 119 12.90 -4.85 0.90
C VAL A 119 13.75 -3.68 0.35
N SER A 120 14.88 -4.01 -0.29
CA SER A 120 16.00 -3.14 -0.65
C SER A 120 15.94 -2.42 -2.01
N GLY A 121 14.79 -2.26 -2.69
CA GLY A 121 14.81 -1.31 -3.81
C GLY A 121 13.57 -1.11 -4.67
N GLU A 122 12.73 -2.11 -4.88
CA GLU A 122 11.53 -1.92 -5.70
C GLU A 122 10.30 -2.21 -4.83
N ALA A 123 9.41 -1.23 -4.70
CA ALA A 123 8.11 -1.45 -4.06
C ALA A 123 7.33 -2.56 -4.80
N SER A 124 6.36 -3.18 -4.11
CA SER A 124 5.43 -4.09 -4.79
C SER A 124 4.77 -3.33 -5.93
N SER A 125 4.53 -4.02 -7.05
CA SER A 125 4.13 -3.35 -8.28
C SER A 125 2.78 -2.64 -8.09
N ILE A 126 1.84 -3.23 -7.35
CA ILE A 126 0.55 -2.59 -7.08
C ILE A 126 0.62 -1.48 -6.01
N LEU A 127 1.67 -1.46 -5.19
CA LEU A 127 1.94 -0.35 -4.27
C LEU A 127 2.63 0.83 -4.96
N SER A 128 3.39 0.59 -6.04
CA SER A 128 4.08 1.64 -6.81
C SER A 128 3.23 2.33 -7.87
N GLN A 129 2.22 1.66 -8.44
CA GLN A 129 1.53 2.16 -9.63
C GLN A 129 0.68 3.42 -9.43
N ALA A 130 0.27 3.73 -8.20
CA ALA A 130 -0.72 4.80 -7.97
C ALA A 130 -0.11 5.97 -7.19
N GLY A 131 0.46 6.91 -7.95
CA GLY A 131 0.90 8.23 -7.48
C GLY A 131 1.91 8.93 -8.41
N GLU A 132 2.73 8.19 -9.14
CA GLU A 132 3.82 8.78 -9.95
C GLU A 132 3.40 9.24 -11.36
N GLN A 133 2.21 8.87 -11.85
CA GLN A 133 1.76 9.22 -13.20
C GLN A 133 0.72 10.36 -13.26
N ALA A 134 0.20 10.82 -12.13
CA ALA A 134 -0.92 11.78 -12.11
C ALA A 134 -0.54 13.26 -12.39
N THR A 135 0.73 13.57 -12.66
CA THR A 135 1.17 14.96 -12.94
C THR A 135 1.55 15.25 -14.39
N ALA A 136 1.45 14.27 -15.31
CA ALA A 136 1.85 14.46 -16.69
C ALA A 136 0.64 14.46 -17.64
N GLN A 137 0.11 15.65 -17.91
CA GLN A 137 -0.64 16.02 -19.12
C GLN A 137 -1.71 15.02 -19.59
N VAL A 138 -2.98 15.34 -19.31
CA VAL A 138 -4.14 14.74 -19.98
C VAL A 138 -4.05 15.02 -21.49
N LYS A 139 -3.39 14.13 -22.24
CA LYS A 139 -3.56 14.02 -23.68
C LYS A 139 -4.76 13.12 -23.89
N THR A 140 -5.84 13.69 -24.42
CA THR A 140 -6.93 12.99 -25.09
C THR A 140 -6.35 12.19 -26.27
N ARG A 141 -5.81 11.01 -25.98
CA ARG A 141 -5.54 9.97 -26.97
C ARG A 141 -6.52 8.84 -26.71
N GLU A 142 -7.13 8.40 -27.80
CA GLU A 142 -7.86 7.15 -27.96
C GLU A 142 -7.27 6.08 -27.02
N VAL A 143 -8.11 5.58 -26.10
CA VAL A 143 -7.68 4.62 -25.06
C VAL A 143 -7.39 3.30 -25.76
N ALA A 144 -6.15 3.14 -26.24
CA ALA A 144 -5.63 1.83 -26.56
C ALA A 144 -5.69 1.01 -25.26
N LEU A 145 -6.42 -0.10 -25.28
CA LEU A 145 -6.43 -1.06 -24.17
C LEU A 145 -4.96 -1.37 -23.83
N PRO A 146 -4.57 -1.34 -22.54
CA PRO A 146 -3.19 -1.65 -22.17
C PRO A 146 -2.84 -3.05 -22.68
N GLU A 147 -1.84 -3.14 -23.56
CA GLU A 147 -1.40 -4.44 -24.08
C GLU A 147 -0.67 -5.22 -22.99
N ASP A 148 -1.01 -6.50 -22.87
CA ASP A 148 -0.32 -7.43 -21.97
C ASP A 148 1.10 -7.67 -22.50
N LYS A 149 2.09 -7.67 -21.59
CA LYS A 149 3.44 -8.08 -21.95
C LYS A 149 3.41 -9.55 -22.44
N PRO A 150 4.05 -9.89 -23.57
CA PRO A 150 4.16 -11.28 -23.98
C PRO A 150 4.95 -12.06 -22.92
N LEU A 151 4.39 -13.19 -22.48
CA LEU A 151 5.00 -14.09 -21.51
C LEU A 151 5.75 -15.21 -22.22
N SER A 152 6.91 -15.58 -21.68
CA SER A 152 7.58 -16.84 -21.99
C SER A 152 6.74 -18.05 -21.54
N ASP A 153 7.06 -19.24 -22.04
CA ASP A 153 6.37 -20.48 -21.65
C ASP A 153 6.53 -20.77 -20.15
N GLU A 154 7.69 -20.45 -19.58
CA GLU A 154 7.95 -20.58 -18.15
C GLU A 154 7.11 -19.60 -17.33
N GLU A 155 7.06 -18.31 -17.71
CA GLU A 155 6.20 -17.32 -17.03
C GLU A 155 4.72 -17.68 -17.13
N ARG A 156 4.28 -18.25 -18.26
CA ARG A 156 2.90 -18.71 -18.45
C ARG A 156 2.57 -19.89 -17.53
N ALA A 157 3.48 -20.86 -17.40
CA ALA A 157 3.31 -21.98 -16.49
C ALA A 157 3.29 -21.51 -15.02
N GLN A 158 4.22 -20.63 -14.63
CA GLN A 158 4.26 -20.03 -13.30
C GLN A 158 2.98 -19.26 -12.96
N LEU A 159 2.45 -18.47 -13.90
CA LEU A 159 1.18 -17.77 -13.72
C LEU A 159 0.01 -18.74 -13.55
N ALA A 160 -0.05 -19.82 -14.34
CA ALA A 160 -1.11 -20.83 -14.22
C ALA A 160 -1.06 -21.55 -12.86
N ASP A 161 0.13 -21.93 -12.40
CA ASP A 161 0.33 -22.53 -11.07
C ASP A 161 -0.06 -21.56 -9.94
N PHE A 162 0.24 -20.27 -10.11
CA PHE A 162 -0.14 -19.23 -9.17
C PHE A 162 -1.65 -18.97 -9.14
N GLU A 163 -2.30 -18.89 -10.31
CA GLU A 163 -3.76 -18.80 -10.43
C GLU A 163 -4.45 -20.00 -9.75
N GLY A 164 -3.86 -21.20 -9.83
CA GLY A 164 -4.30 -22.38 -9.10
C GLY A 164 -4.20 -22.23 -7.58
N GLN A 165 -3.09 -21.72 -7.06
CA GLN A 165 -2.92 -21.43 -5.62
C GLN A 165 -3.93 -20.39 -5.13
N VAL A 166 -4.14 -19.31 -5.89
CA VAL A 166 -5.16 -18.29 -5.59
C VAL A 166 -6.56 -18.89 -5.57
N ALA A 167 -6.87 -19.77 -6.53
CA ALA A 167 -8.16 -20.44 -6.57
C ALA A 167 -8.41 -21.31 -5.33
N GLU A 168 -7.40 -22.03 -4.83
CA GLU A 168 -7.51 -22.77 -3.57
C GLU A 168 -7.69 -21.82 -2.37
N MET A 169 -6.92 -20.73 -2.31
CA MET A 169 -7.07 -19.73 -1.23
C MET A 169 -8.49 -19.15 -1.18
N ARG A 170 -9.09 -18.85 -2.33
CA ARG A 170 -10.47 -18.32 -2.41
C ARG A 170 -11.51 -19.29 -1.83
N LYS A 171 -11.27 -20.60 -1.86
CA LYS A 171 -12.20 -21.59 -1.27
C LYS A 171 -12.20 -21.56 0.25
N THR A 172 -11.08 -21.18 0.86
CA THR A 172 -10.90 -21.14 2.32
C THR A 172 -10.94 -19.73 2.91
N ALA A 173 -10.92 -18.70 2.06
CA ALA A 173 -11.00 -17.32 2.48
C ALA A 173 -12.33 -17.02 3.17
N ALA A 174 -12.28 -16.22 4.23
CA ALA A 174 -13.49 -15.77 4.91
C ALA A 174 -14.30 -14.82 3.99
N PRO A 175 -15.62 -14.70 4.15
CA PRO A 175 -16.39 -13.69 3.44
C PRO A 175 -15.81 -12.28 3.68
N GLY A 176 -15.51 -11.54 2.61
CA GLY A 176 -14.89 -10.21 2.69
C GLY A 176 -13.36 -10.21 2.74
N ASP A 177 -12.70 -11.38 2.78
CA ASP A 177 -11.24 -11.49 2.68
C ASP A 177 -10.81 -11.47 1.21
N VAL A 178 -10.17 -10.37 0.80
CA VAL A 178 -9.63 -10.18 -0.56
C VAL A 178 -8.13 -10.46 -0.64
N THR A 179 -7.55 -11.13 0.35
CA THR A 179 -6.15 -11.60 0.30
C THR A 179 -5.82 -12.34 -1.00
N PRO A 180 -6.65 -13.30 -1.48
CA PRO A 180 -6.34 -14.02 -2.72
C PRO A 180 -6.28 -13.07 -3.93
N ASP A 181 -7.13 -12.05 -3.93
CA ASP A 181 -7.26 -11.10 -5.04
C ASP A 181 -6.10 -10.11 -5.05
N ILE A 182 -5.68 -9.62 -3.88
CA ILE A 182 -4.46 -8.82 -3.73
C ILE A 182 -3.23 -9.60 -4.22
N ALA A 183 -3.12 -10.89 -3.87
CA ALA A 183 -2.00 -11.72 -4.30
C ALA A 183 -1.98 -11.89 -5.84
N LEU A 184 -3.15 -12.12 -6.45
CA LEU A 184 -3.29 -12.19 -7.90
C LEU A 184 -2.95 -10.88 -8.59
N LEU A 185 -3.44 -9.75 -8.07
CA LEU A 185 -3.13 -8.44 -8.61
C LEU A 185 -1.64 -8.14 -8.58
N GLU A 186 -0.94 -8.45 -7.48
CA GLU A 186 0.52 -8.27 -7.43
C GLU A 186 1.24 -9.08 -8.50
N GLU A 187 0.87 -10.36 -8.69
CA GLU A 187 1.51 -11.23 -9.66
C GLU A 187 1.21 -10.82 -11.12
N LEU A 188 -0.03 -10.47 -11.43
CA LEU A 188 -0.42 -9.97 -12.75
C LEU A 188 0.31 -8.68 -13.09
N THR A 189 0.39 -7.76 -12.13
CA THR A 189 1.11 -6.49 -12.32
C THR A 189 2.61 -6.71 -12.48
N ARG A 190 3.21 -7.60 -11.68
CA ARG A 190 4.62 -8.00 -11.80
C ARG A 190 4.94 -8.55 -13.19
N LEU A 191 4.04 -9.34 -13.77
CA LEU A 191 4.17 -9.94 -15.10
C LEU A 191 3.73 -9.00 -16.24
N GLY A 192 3.32 -7.77 -15.93
CA GLY A 192 2.84 -6.81 -16.92
C GLY A 192 1.55 -7.26 -17.63
N GLN A 193 0.73 -8.10 -16.99
CA GLN A 193 -0.56 -8.56 -17.48
C GLN A 193 -1.67 -7.55 -17.13
N ARG A 194 -1.55 -6.35 -17.70
CA ARG A 194 -2.37 -5.18 -17.35
C ARG A 194 -3.86 -5.38 -17.60
N ARG A 195 -4.22 -6.05 -18.70
CA ARG A 195 -5.63 -6.28 -19.03
C ARG A 195 -6.28 -7.21 -18.00
N LYS A 196 -5.62 -8.31 -17.66
CA LYS A 196 -6.09 -9.23 -16.60
C LYS A 196 -6.16 -8.53 -15.23
N ALA A 197 -5.18 -7.68 -14.90
CA ALA A 197 -5.21 -6.92 -13.65
C ALA A 197 -6.43 -5.98 -13.59
N LEU A 198 -6.72 -5.26 -14.68
CA LEU A 198 -7.90 -4.39 -14.79
C LEU A 198 -9.22 -5.17 -14.71
N GLU A 199 -9.29 -6.35 -15.34
CA GLU A 199 -10.45 -7.24 -15.24
C GLU A 199 -10.69 -7.65 -13.77
N GLU A 200 -9.62 -7.96 -13.04
CA GLU A 200 -9.68 -8.33 -11.63
C GLU A 200 -10.08 -7.16 -10.72
N VAL A 201 -9.54 -5.96 -10.96
CA VAL A 201 -9.98 -4.73 -10.25
C VAL A 201 -11.45 -4.45 -10.52
N ARG A 202 -11.92 -4.59 -11.77
CA ARG A 202 -13.33 -4.41 -12.13
C ARG A 202 -14.22 -5.39 -11.37
N ARG A 203 -13.84 -6.67 -11.32
CA ARG A 203 -14.56 -7.70 -10.55
C ARG A 203 -14.65 -7.33 -9.06
N LEU A 204 -13.56 -6.83 -8.46
CA LEU A 204 -13.56 -6.36 -7.07
C LEU A 204 -14.48 -5.15 -6.87
N ARG A 205 -14.48 -4.18 -7.78
CA ARG A 205 -15.37 -3.01 -7.71
C ARG A 205 -16.85 -3.40 -7.83
N GLU A 206 -17.18 -4.37 -8.66
CA GLU A 206 -18.54 -4.91 -8.77
C GLU A 206 -18.97 -5.64 -7.49
N ALA A 207 -18.04 -6.36 -6.85
CA ALA A 207 -18.29 -7.06 -5.59
C ALA A 207 -18.41 -6.11 -4.38
N TYR A 208 -17.73 -4.96 -4.43
CA TYR A 208 -17.68 -3.97 -3.35
C TYR A 208 -17.98 -2.55 -3.89
N PRO A 209 -19.22 -2.28 -4.37
CA PRO A 209 -19.55 -1.05 -5.10
C PRO A 209 -19.42 0.23 -4.26
N ASP A 210 -19.58 0.12 -2.93
CA ASP A 210 -19.51 1.26 -2.00
C ASP A 210 -18.10 1.50 -1.43
N ASN A 211 -17.09 0.73 -1.87
CA ASN A 211 -15.73 0.85 -1.37
C ASN A 211 -14.97 1.98 -2.08
N ALA A 212 -14.69 3.06 -1.35
CA ALA A 212 -14.02 4.24 -1.90
C ALA A 212 -12.56 3.96 -2.28
N ALA A 213 -11.86 3.12 -1.51
CA ALA A 213 -10.47 2.75 -1.81
C ALA A 213 -10.34 1.96 -3.13
N LEU A 214 -11.27 1.03 -3.40
CA LEU A 214 -11.36 0.28 -4.66
C LEU A 214 -11.83 1.16 -5.82
N ALA A 215 -12.77 2.08 -5.58
CA ALA A 215 -13.21 3.03 -6.60
C ALA A 215 -12.07 3.94 -7.09
N ALA A 216 -11.15 4.30 -6.17
CA ALA A 216 -9.94 5.07 -6.46
C ALA A 216 -8.74 4.22 -6.93
N PHE A 217 -8.92 2.90 -7.08
CA PHE A 217 -7.89 2.01 -7.62
C PHE A 217 -8.06 1.90 -9.14
N GLU A 218 -7.12 2.52 -9.85
CA GLU A 218 -7.02 2.62 -11.32
C GLU A 218 -8.11 3.46 -12.04
N GLU A 219 -7.81 4.77 -12.14
CA GLU A 219 -7.84 5.55 -13.40
C GLU A 219 -6.40 5.73 -13.90
#